data_AF-A0A4Y7Q554-F1
#
_entry.id   AF-A0A4Y7Q554-F1
#
_cell.length_a   1.000
_cell.length_b   1.000
_cell.length_c   1.000
_cell.angle_alpha   90.00
_cell.angle_beta   90.00
_cell.angle_gamma   90.00
#
_symmetry.space_group_name_H-M   'P 1'
#
loop_
_entity.id
_entity.type
_entity.pdbx_description
1 polymer ?
#
loop_
_entity_poly.entity_id
_entity_poly.type
_entity_poly.pdbx_seq_one_letter_code
_entity_poly.pdbx_strand_id
1 'polypeptide(L)'
;MAAMNANIATTNAATGNFRIISRNSRILVPNPLAPLQKSTPGDGRNLAQPLLTAGVHLPPAAAAANVGAFPPAFNGDPTSYTHQEIINLIVFYNDAFGIVVGDVLTTRRNKLREWMSVL
;
A
#
# COMPACT_ATOMS: atom_id res chain seq x y z
N MET A 1 -17.29 -22.61 5.19
CA MET A 1 -15.85 -22.90 5.00
C MET A 1 -15.07 -21.74 4.37
N ALA A 2 -15.62 -20.97 3.42
CA ALA A 2 -14.90 -19.86 2.76
C ALA A 2 -14.42 -18.73 3.72
N ALA A 3 -15.22 -18.34 4.72
CA ALA A 3 -14.88 -17.27 5.66
C ALA A 3 -13.68 -17.60 6.57
N MET A 4 -13.52 -18.87 6.97
CA MET A 4 -12.40 -19.31 7.80
C MET A 4 -11.07 -19.25 7.02
N ASN A 5 -11.09 -19.61 5.74
CA ASN A 5 -9.91 -19.53 4.87
C ASN A 5 -9.47 -18.08 4.62
N ALA A 6 -10.43 -17.16 4.46
CA ALA A 6 -10.13 -15.73 4.31
C ALA A 6 -9.47 -15.15 5.57
N ASN A 7 -9.96 -15.51 6.76
CA ASN A 7 -9.35 -15.08 8.02
C ASN A 7 -7.92 -15.61 8.20
N ILE A 8 -7.67 -16.87 7.82
CA ILE A 8 -6.31 -17.45 7.86
C ILE A 8 -5.37 -16.70 6.91
N ALA A 9 -5.81 -16.40 5.68
CA ALA A 9 -5.01 -15.64 4.71
C ALA A 9 -4.66 -14.25 5.24
N THR A 10 -5.61 -13.53 5.83
CA THR A 10 -5.39 -12.21 6.45
C THR A 10 -4.39 -12.28 7.59
N THR A 11 -4.53 -13.25 8.50
CA THR A 11 -3.59 -13.44 9.62
C THR A 11 -2.18 -13.77 9.14
N ASN A 12 -2.06 -14.62 8.11
CA ASN A 12 -0.76 -14.96 7.51
C ASN A 12 -0.11 -13.74 6.86
N ALA A 13 -0.88 -12.95 6.10
CA ALA A 13 -0.39 -11.72 5.49
C ALA A 13 0.03 -10.69 6.54
N ALA A 14 -0.74 -10.51 7.61
CA ALA A 14 -0.38 -9.62 8.72
C ALA A 14 0.90 -10.07 9.42
N THR A 15 1.04 -11.38 9.68
CA THR A 15 2.26 -11.95 10.28
C THR A 15 3.47 -11.79 9.36
N GLY A 16 3.30 -11.99 8.05
CA GLY A 16 4.32 -11.73 7.04
C GLY A 16 4.75 -10.26 7.02
N ASN A 17 3.76 -9.35 7.00
CA ASN A 17 3.98 -7.91 7.04
C ASN A 17 4.73 -7.49 8.30
N PHE A 18 4.44 -8.05 9.48
CA PHE A 18 5.18 -7.75 10.70
C PHE A 18 6.70 -7.97 10.53
N ARG A 19 7.09 -9.10 9.90
CA ARG A 19 8.50 -9.40 9.62
C ARG A 19 9.10 -8.41 8.62
N ILE A 20 8.33 -8.04 7.59
CA ILE A 20 8.78 -7.11 6.55
C ILE A 20 8.94 -5.70 7.13
N ILE A 21 7.98 -5.22 7.93
CA ILE A 21 8.03 -3.93 8.63
C ILE A 21 9.24 -3.90 9.57
N SER A 22 9.46 -4.95 10.37
CA SER A 22 10.63 -5.03 11.25
C SER A 22 11.97 -5.04 10.49
N ARG A 23 11.99 -5.53 9.24
CA ARG A 23 13.16 -5.41 8.37
C ARG A 23 13.29 -3.98 7.84
N ASN A 24 12.21 -3.44 7.27
CA ASN A 24 12.14 -2.12 6.67
C ASN A 24 12.52 -1.01 7.67
N SER A 25 12.14 -1.14 8.94
CA SER A 25 12.48 -0.19 10.01
C SER A 25 13.99 -0.03 10.26
N ARG A 26 14.79 -1.01 9.85
CA ARG A 26 16.25 -1.04 10.00
C ARG A 26 16.98 -0.57 8.73
N ILE A 27 16.25 -0.30 7.65
CA ILE A 27 16.81 0.09 6.35
C ILE A 27 17.05 1.61 6.36
N LEU A 28 18.31 2.02 6.24
CA LEU A 28 18.70 3.41 6.06
C LEU A 28 18.51 3.87 4.60
N VAL A 29 18.07 5.11 4.42
CA VAL A 29 18.05 5.79 3.10
C VAL A 29 19.45 5.75 2.48
N PRO A 30 19.60 5.46 1.18
CA PRO A 30 18.57 5.32 0.13
C PRO A 30 18.20 3.87 -0.21
N ASN A 31 18.40 2.92 0.70
CA ASN A 31 18.20 1.51 0.36
C ASN A 31 16.71 1.18 0.15
N PRO A 32 16.38 0.32 -0.84
CA PRO A 32 15.01 0.00 -1.17
C PRO A 32 14.33 -0.82 -0.07
N LEU A 33 13.11 -0.45 0.27
CA LEU A 33 12.23 -1.21 1.16
C LEU A 33 11.73 -2.47 0.47
N ALA A 34 11.32 -3.48 1.26
CA ALA A 34 10.58 -4.62 0.74
C ALA A 34 9.06 -4.31 0.73
N PRO A 35 8.31 -4.78 -0.29
CA PRO A 35 6.87 -4.57 -0.36
C PRO A 35 6.16 -5.35 0.74
N LEU A 36 5.07 -4.79 1.25
CA LEU A 36 4.14 -5.52 2.11
C LEU A 36 3.21 -6.40 1.26
N GLN A 37 2.68 -7.45 1.87
CA GLN A 37 1.59 -8.24 1.34
C GLN A 37 0.27 -7.49 1.54
N LYS A 38 -0.68 -7.65 0.63
CA LYS A 38 -2.06 -7.20 0.84
C LYS A 38 -2.67 -7.97 2.01
N SER A 39 -3.02 -7.29 3.08
CA SER A 39 -3.68 -7.87 4.26
C SER A 39 -5.18 -7.60 4.30
N THR A 40 -5.65 -6.52 3.67
CA THR A 40 -7.06 -6.11 3.69
C THR A 40 -7.79 -6.57 2.42
N PRO A 41 -8.89 -7.34 2.52
CA PRO A 41 -9.73 -7.70 1.38
C PRO A 41 -10.34 -6.47 0.68
N GLY A 42 -10.76 -6.64 -0.58
CA GLY A 42 -11.36 -5.57 -1.39
C GLY A 42 -10.34 -4.65 -2.05
N ASP A 43 -10.79 -3.52 -2.57
CA ASP A 43 -9.95 -2.52 -3.22
C ASP A 43 -10.17 -1.12 -2.62
N GLY A 44 -9.13 -0.31 -2.63
CA GLY A 44 -9.13 1.03 -2.03
C GLY A 44 -9.67 2.14 -2.92
N ARG A 45 -10.47 1.86 -3.96
CA ARG A 45 -10.94 2.90 -4.89
C ARG A 45 -11.71 4.02 -4.21
N ASN A 46 -12.55 3.69 -3.23
CA ASN A 46 -13.29 4.67 -2.45
C ASN A 46 -12.37 5.57 -1.60
N LEU A 47 -11.23 5.02 -1.14
CA LEU A 47 -10.21 5.78 -0.39
C LEU A 47 -9.37 6.66 -1.32
N ALA A 48 -9.10 6.19 -2.54
CA ALA A 48 -8.33 6.91 -3.54
C ALA A 48 -9.12 8.02 -4.24
N GLN A 49 -10.43 7.85 -4.45
CA GLN A 49 -11.29 8.78 -5.17
C GLN A 49 -11.19 10.25 -4.68
N PRO A 50 -11.27 10.56 -3.37
CA PRO A 50 -11.14 11.94 -2.89
C PRO A 50 -9.72 12.51 -3.03
N LEU A 51 -8.71 11.67 -3.27
CA LEU A 51 -7.30 12.07 -3.38
C LEU A 51 -6.87 12.36 -4.82
N LEU A 52 -7.75 12.16 -5.80
CA LEU A 52 -7.44 12.42 -7.21
C LEU A 52 -7.16 13.90 -7.44
N THR A 53 -6.11 14.17 -8.23
CA THR A 53 -5.76 15.52 -8.71
C THR A 53 -5.95 15.57 -10.22
N ALA A 54 -5.90 16.77 -10.81
CA ALA A 54 -5.98 16.93 -12.26
C ALA A 54 -4.96 16.02 -12.99
N GLY A 55 -5.42 15.28 -13.99
CA GLY A 55 -4.60 14.36 -14.79
C GLY A 55 -4.27 13.01 -14.13
N VAL A 56 -4.78 12.73 -12.92
CA VAL A 56 -4.63 11.44 -12.24
C VAL A 56 -5.95 10.69 -12.23
N HIS A 57 -5.89 9.41 -12.56
CA HIS A 57 -7.06 8.57 -12.72
C HIS A 57 -6.97 7.32 -11.84
N LEU A 58 -8.12 6.78 -11.43
CA LEU A 58 -8.12 5.46 -10.84
C LEU A 58 -7.67 4.42 -11.87
N PRO A 59 -6.88 3.41 -11.46
CA PRO A 59 -6.59 2.27 -12.33
C PRO A 59 -7.90 1.60 -12.77
N PRO A 60 -7.95 0.95 -13.94
CA PRO A 60 -9.13 0.23 -14.41
C PRO A 60 -9.70 -0.73 -13.37
N ALA A 61 -11.00 -1.02 -13.48
CA ALA A 61 -11.70 -1.89 -12.53
C ALA A 61 -11.28 -3.33 -12.79
N ALA A 62 -10.17 -3.75 -12.21
CA ALA A 62 -9.74 -5.14 -12.20
C ALA A 62 -10.32 -5.87 -10.99
N ALA A 63 -10.30 -7.20 -11.03
CA ALA A 63 -10.54 -7.99 -9.83
C ALA A 63 -9.57 -7.54 -8.72
N ALA A 64 -10.11 -7.27 -7.53
CA ALA A 64 -9.30 -6.90 -6.38
C ALA A 64 -8.21 -7.95 -6.16
N ALA A 65 -6.98 -7.48 -5.90
CA ALA A 65 -5.87 -8.40 -5.63
C ALA A 65 -6.20 -9.29 -4.42
N ASN A 66 -5.76 -10.54 -4.47
CA ASN A 66 -5.96 -11.48 -3.37
C ASN A 66 -5.13 -11.08 -2.15
N VAL A 67 -5.64 -11.36 -0.96
CA VAL A 67 -4.86 -11.26 0.28
C VAL A 67 -3.60 -12.15 0.17
N GLY A 68 -2.46 -11.64 0.64
CA GLY A 68 -1.14 -12.27 0.51
C GLY A 68 -0.37 -11.90 -0.76
N ALA A 69 -1.02 -11.27 -1.75
CA ALA A 69 -0.36 -10.81 -2.96
C ALA A 69 0.57 -9.61 -2.69
N PHE A 70 1.57 -9.42 -3.55
CA PHE A 70 2.42 -8.25 -3.58
C PHE A 70 2.02 -7.29 -4.71
N PRO A 71 2.24 -5.98 -4.55
CA PRO A 71 1.99 -5.00 -5.61
C PRO A 71 2.87 -5.27 -6.85
N PRO A 72 2.30 -5.25 -8.08
CA PRO A 72 3.01 -5.67 -9.30
C PRO A 72 4.11 -4.71 -9.75
N ALA A 73 4.07 -3.43 -9.36
CA ALA A 73 5.00 -2.39 -9.80
C ALA A 73 5.64 -1.64 -8.63
N PHE A 74 6.12 -2.39 -7.64
CA PHE A 74 6.76 -1.81 -6.46
C PHE A 74 8.26 -1.62 -6.67
N ASN A 75 8.74 -0.40 -6.53
CA ASN A 75 10.13 -0.02 -6.82
C ASN A 75 11.02 0.10 -5.57
N GLY A 76 10.47 -0.09 -4.36
CA GLY A 76 11.23 -0.03 -3.12
C GLY A 76 11.60 1.36 -2.61
N ASP A 77 11.41 2.42 -3.42
CA ASP A 77 11.77 3.78 -3.06
C ASP A 77 10.53 4.69 -2.96
N PRO A 78 9.96 4.84 -1.75
CA PRO A 78 8.83 5.73 -1.53
C PRO A 78 9.06 7.17 -1.98
N THR A 79 10.30 7.65 -2.03
CA THR A 79 10.63 9.04 -2.40
C THR A 79 10.51 9.29 -3.89
N SER A 80 10.57 8.23 -4.72
CA SER A 80 10.46 8.30 -6.17
C SER A 80 9.01 8.30 -6.67
N TYR A 81 8.05 7.79 -5.89
CA TYR A 81 6.69 7.57 -6.38
C TYR A 81 5.99 8.86 -6.82
N THR A 82 5.39 8.81 -7.98
CA THR A 82 4.43 9.80 -8.48
C THR A 82 3.10 9.69 -7.73
N HIS A 83 2.25 10.72 -7.84
CA HIS A 83 0.91 10.65 -7.27
C HIS A 83 0.09 9.49 -7.85
N GLN A 84 0.22 9.22 -9.15
CA GLN A 84 -0.47 8.10 -9.82
C GLN A 84 -0.06 6.75 -9.23
N GLU A 85 1.23 6.53 -8.95
CA GLU A 85 1.70 5.29 -8.34
C GLU A 85 1.21 5.14 -6.89
N ILE A 86 1.17 6.22 -6.12
CA ILE A 86 0.59 6.20 -4.77
C ILE A 86 -0.90 5.83 -4.83
N ILE A 87 -1.67 6.41 -5.76
CA ILE A 87 -3.08 6.04 -5.99
C ILE A 87 -3.23 4.56 -6.33
N ASN A 88 -2.36 4.02 -7.19
CA ASN A 88 -2.38 2.60 -7.52
C ASN A 88 -2.10 1.72 -6.29
N LEU A 89 -1.19 2.15 -5.40
CA LEU A 89 -0.91 1.44 -4.15
C LEU A 89 -2.08 1.52 -3.16
N ILE A 90 -2.75 2.67 -3.03
CA ILE A 90 -3.95 2.81 -2.19
C ILE A 90 -5.04 1.84 -2.65
N VAL A 91 -5.29 1.79 -3.96
CA VAL A 91 -6.25 0.86 -4.56
C VAL A 91 -5.84 -0.59 -4.30
N PHE A 92 -4.56 -0.91 -4.48
CA PHE A 92 -4.05 -2.26 -4.26
C PHE A 92 -4.17 -2.69 -2.79
N TYR A 93 -3.70 -1.89 -1.83
CA TYR A 93 -3.68 -2.27 -0.42
C TYR A 93 -5.02 -2.12 0.29
N ASN A 94 -5.96 -1.35 -0.30
CA ASN A 94 -7.19 -0.95 0.37
C ASN A 94 -6.91 -0.19 1.69
N ASP A 95 -5.96 0.75 1.63
CA ASP A 95 -5.51 1.58 2.75
C ASP A 95 -5.05 2.94 2.19
N ALA A 96 -5.35 4.03 2.90
CA ALA A 96 -4.93 5.38 2.52
C ALA A 96 -3.55 5.77 3.10
N PHE A 97 -2.94 4.94 3.94
CA PHE A 97 -1.64 5.19 4.59
C PHE A 97 -1.64 6.46 5.47
N GLY A 98 -2.81 6.90 5.94
CA GLY A 98 -2.98 8.18 6.62
C GLY A 98 -2.91 9.42 5.71
N ILE A 99 -2.88 9.25 4.39
CA ILE A 99 -2.92 10.35 3.41
C ILE A 99 -4.32 10.99 3.41
N VAL A 100 -4.35 12.31 3.40
CA VAL A 100 -5.59 13.10 3.39
C VAL A 100 -5.61 14.10 2.24
N VAL A 101 -6.79 14.63 1.94
CA VAL A 101 -6.96 15.71 0.95
C VAL A 101 -6.14 16.92 1.37
N GLY A 102 -5.43 17.53 0.42
CA GLY A 102 -4.54 18.67 0.67
C GLY A 102 -3.09 18.30 0.97
N ASP A 103 -2.76 17.04 1.27
CA ASP A 103 -1.37 16.61 1.41
C ASP A 103 -0.60 16.86 0.11
N VAL A 104 0.56 17.53 0.19
CA VAL A 104 1.49 17.66 -0.94
C VAL A 104 2.21 16.34 -1.20
N LEU A 105 2.75 16.16 -2.42
CA LEU A 105 3.37 14.90 -2.84
C LEU A 105 4.47 14.40 -1.88
N THR A 106 5.31 15.30 -1.38
CA THR A 106 6.35 14.96 -0.40
C THR A 106 5.76 14.37 0.89
N THR A 107 4.68 14.95 1.41
CA THR A 107 3.99 14.44 2.60
C THR A 107 3.40 13.06 2.35
N ARG A 108 2.80 12.83 1.17
CA ARG A 108 2.25 11.52 0.78
C ARG A 108 3.32 10.44 0.75
N ARG A 109 4.48 10.75 0.17
CA ARG A 109 5.66 9.86 0.12
C ARG A 109 6.17 9.52 1.51
N ASN A 110 6.25 10.51 2.40
CA ASN A 110 6.68 10.30 3.78
C ASN A 110 5.71 9.40 4.55
N LYS A 111 4.40 9.64 4.44
CA LYS A 111 3.37 8.80 5.08
C LYS A 111 3.38 7.37 4.55
N LEU A 112 3.52 7.18 3.23
CA LEU A 112 3.68 5.86 2.64
C LEU A 112 4.92 5.14 3.20
N ARG A 113 6.07 5.82 3.24
CA ARG A 113 7.30 5.27 3.80
C ARG A 113 7.12 4.86 5.27
N GLU A 114 6.51 5.72 6.07
CA GLU A 114 6.24 5.47 7.48
C GLU A 114 5.37 4.23 7.64
N TRP A 115 4.24 4.16 6.93
CA TRP A 115 3.35 2.99 6.91
C TRP A 115 4.07 1.68 6.53
N MET A 116 5.11 1.73 5.69
CA MET A 116 5.88 0.56 5.29
C MET A 116 6.94 0.10 6.29
N SER A 117 7.23 0.91 7.32
CA SER A 117 8.40 0.74 8.19
C SER A 117 8.10 0.89 9.67
N VAL A 118 6.90 1.35 10.04
CA VAL A 118 6.45 1.51 11.41
C VAL A 118 5.34 0.50 11.70
N LEU A 119 5.44 -0.15 12.87
CA LEU A 119 4.43 -1.06 13.42
C LEU A 119 3.33 -0.30 14.15
#